data_AF-A0A210Q2C1-F1
#
_entry.id   AF-A0A210Q2C1-F1
#
_cell.length_a   1.000
_cell.length_b   1.000
_cell.length_c   1.000
_cell.angle_alpha   90.00
_cell.angle_beta   90.00
_cell.angle_gamma   90.00
#
_symmetry.space_group_name_H-M   'P 1'
#
loop_
_entity.id
_entity.type
_entity.pdbx_description
1 polymer ?
#
loop_
_entity_poly.entity_id
_entity_poly.type
_entity_poly.pdbx_seq_one_letter_code
_entity_poly.pdbx_strand_id
1 'polypeptide(L)'
;MNPALQGQAAIGVGDYKPIEGCPGLYPGWYKPETETINLQTKKNDINTTDDERYKETLNDDPYEHHDLSLSHSNIAEELSKKIAEYHKQMIPANFAKNSAAFNPEHFKGYWSPGCC
;
A
#
# COMPACT_ATOMS: atom_id res chain seq x y z
N MET A 1 -0.60 -16.25 12.91
CA MET A 1 -1.23 -15.09 12.27
C MET A 1 -0.83 -15.13 10.81
N ASN A 2 -1.76 -15.21 9.87
CA ASN A 2 -1.40 -14.99 8.46
C ASN A 2 -1.08 -13.50 8.32
N PRO A 3 0.10 -13.11 7.81
CA PRO A 3 0.37 -11.71 7.51
C PRO A 3 -0.71 -11.19 6.55
N ALA A 4 -1.09 -9.92 6.68
CA ALA A 4 -2.05 -9.31 5.77
C ALA A 4 -1.53 -9.46 4.33
N LEU A 5 -2.37 -10.03 3.45
CA LEU A 5 -2.03 -10.23 2.03
C LEU A 5 -1.75 -8.89 1.30
N GLN A 6 -2.08 -7.74 1.91
CA GLN A 6 -2.00 -6.40 1.31
C GLN A 6 -1.81 -5.33 2.41
N GLY A 7 -0.85 -4.42 2.22
CA GLY A 7 -0.69 -3.12 2.88
C GLY A 7 -0.36 -3.14 4.38
N GLN A 8 0.61 -2.33 4.81
CA GLN A 8 0.72 -1.91 6.22
C GLN A 8 0.75 -0.38 6.33
N ALA A 9 1.78 0.27 5.80
CA ALA A 9 1.89 1.73 5.87
C ALA A 9 2.84 2.29 4.82
N ALA A 10 2.71 3.58 4.54
CA ALA A 10 3.76 4.38 3.92
C ALA A 10 3.74 5.79 4.52
N ILE A 11 4.90 6.41 4.68
CA ILE A 11 5.01 7.82 5.09
C ILE A 11 5.89 8.56 4.09
N GLY A 12 5.66 9.85 3.85
CA GLY A 12 6.56 10.72 3.08
C GLY A 12 7.19 11.77 4.00
N VAL A 13 8.52 11.84 4.05
CA VAL A 13 9.29 12.77 4.88
C VAL A 13 10.48 13.29 4.10
N GLY A 14 10.45 14.57 3.71
CA GLY A 14 11.52 15.14 2.88
C GLY A 14 11.61 14.45 1.52
N ASP A 15 12.80 13.98 1.16
CA ASP A 15 13.07 13.25 -0.10
C ASP A 15 12.73 11.75 -0.01
N TYR A 16 12.24 11.32 1.14
CA TYR A 16 12.13 9.92 1.54
C TYR A 16 10.66 9.50 1.69
N LYS A 17 10.30 8.30 1.21
CA LYS A 17 8.98 7.66 1.27
C LYS A 17 8.98 6.15 1.61
N PRO A 18 9.10 5.76 2.88
CA PRO A 18 9.19 4.35 3.25
C PRO A 18 7.86 3.64 3.09
N ILE A 19 7.94 2.35 2.78
CA ILE A 19 6.79 1.46 2.72
C ILE A 19 7.05 0.30 3.68
N GLU A 20 6.16 0.13 4.65
CA GLU A 20 6.13 -1.02 5.54
C GLU A 20 5.16 -2.06 4.95
N GLY A 21 5.60 -3.32 4.90
CA GLY A 21 4.79 -4.44 4.42
C GLY A 21 4.63 -4.53 2.90
N CYS A 22 3.55 -5.17 2.47
CA CYS A 22 3.28 -5.43 1.05
C CYS A 22 2.67 -4.17 0.38
N PRO A 23 3.36 -3.50 -0.58
CA PRO A 23 2.86 -2.31 -1.25
C PRO A 23 1.63 -2.56 -2.14
N GLY A 24 1.34 -3.82 -2.44
CA GLY A 24 0.25 -4.23 -3.32
C GLY A 24 0.63 -5.45 -4.16
N LEU A 25 -0.39 -6.13 -4.70
CA LEU A 25 -0.22 -7.38 -5.44
C LEU A 25 0.50 -7.19 -6.78
N TYR A 26 0.44 -5.99 -7.35
CA TYR A 26 1.00 -5.69 -8.65
C TYR A 26 2.05 -4.56 -8.56
N PRO A 27 3.30 -4.89 -8.18
CA PRO A 27 4.35 -3.90 -7.93
C PRO A 27 5.05 -3.39 -9.21
N GLY A 28 4.43 -3.55 -10.38
CA GLY A 28 5.00 -3.22 -11.68
C GLY A 28 4.57 -1.84 -12.19
N TRP A 29 5.33 -1.31 -13.15
CA TRP A 29 4.97 -0.10 -13.87
C TRP A 29 4.08 -0.45 -15.07
N TYR A 30 2.92 0.20 -15.14
CA TYR A 30 1.96 0.03 -16.22
C TYR A 30 2.13 1.16 -17.24
N LYS A 31 2.35 0.80 -18.50
CA LYS A 31 2.28 1.77 -19.60
C LYS A 31 0.84 2.22 -19.85
N PRO A 32 0.64 3.42 -20.43
CA PRO A 32 -0.62 3.78 -21.06
C PRO A 32 -1.04 2.77 -22.13
N GLU A 33 -2.35 2.53 -22.23
CA GLU A 33 -2.92 1.56 -23.19
C GLU A 33 -2.65 1.93 -24.66
N THR A 34 -2.49 3.23 -24.93
CA THR A 34 -2.23 3.79 -26.26
C THR A 34 -0.81 3.56 -26.77
N GLU A 35 0.11 3.16 -25.89
CA GLU A 35 1.51 2.97 -26.26
C GLU A 35 1.78 1.51 -26.66
N THR A 36 2.37 1.28 -27.82
CA THR A 36 2.72 -0.06 -28.33
C THR A 36 4.08 -0.55 -27.82
N ILE A 37 4.50 -0.12 -26.63
CA ILE A 37 5.72 -0.63 -26.01
C ILE A 37 5.47 -2.05 -25.49
N ASN A 38 6.34 -3.00 -25.85
CA ASN A 38 6.35 -4.34 -25.26
C ASN A 38 6.96 -4.28 -23.85
N LEU A 39 6.22 -3.74 -22.89
CA LEU A 39 6.55 -3.90 -21.49
C LEU A 39 6.16 -5.33 -21.10
N GLN A 40 7.15 -6.18 -20.88
CA GLN A 40 6.92 -7.39 -20.12
C GLN A 40 6.56 -6.95 -18.71
N THR A 41 5.27 -7.00 -18.36
CA THR A 41 4.84 -6.95 -16.97
C THR A 41 5.45 -8.17 -16.30
N LYS A 42 6.68 -8.05 -15.81
CA LYS A 42 7.28 -9.11 -15.03
C LYS A 42 6.35 -9.29 -13.84
N LYS A 43 5.68 -10.45 -13.77
CA LYS A 43 5.34 -11.06 -12.49
C LYS A 43 6.68 -11.23 -11.80
N ASN A 44 7.15 -10.17 -11.14
CA ASN A 44 8.17 -10.36 -10.14
C ASN A 44 7.45 -11.15 -9.08
N ASP A 45 7.81 -12.43 -8.96
CA ASP A 45 7.42 -13.23 -7.83
C ASP A 45 7.65 -12.37 -6.60
N ILE A 46 6.58 -12.13 -5.88
CA ILE A 46 6.61 -11.46 -4.60
C ILE A 46 7.48 -12.41 -3.78
N ASN A 47 8.77 -12.12 -3.64
CA ASN A 47 9.56 -12.72 -2.58
C ASN A 47 8.92 -12.19 -1.31
N THR A 48 7.90 -12.93 -0.85
CA THR A 48 7.33 -12.94 0.50
C THR A 48 8.38 -13.51 1.45
N THR A 49 9.59 -12.97 1.40
CA THR A 49 10.46 -12.94 2.56
C THR A 49 10.07 -11.68 3.28
N ASP A 50 9.84 -11.79 4.58
CA ASP A 50 9.36 -10.77 5.52
C ASP A 50 10.25 -9.51 5.63
N ASP A 51 11.10 -9.25 4.65
CA ASP A 51 11.95 -8.06 4.56
C ASP A 51 11.10 -6.88 4.09
N GLU A 52 10.72 -6.06 5.06
CA GLU A 52 10.24 -4.69 4.94
C GLU A 52 10.96 -3.95 3.80
N ARG A 53 10.29 -3.80 2.65
CA ARG A 53 10.88 -3.16 1.46
C ARG A 53 10.62 -1.67 1.45
N TYR A 54 11.62 -0.90 1.86
CA TYR A 54 11.62 0.56 1.76
C TYR A 54 12.03 0.99 0.34
N LYS A 55 11.19 1.73 -0.41
CA LYS A 55 11.48 2.15 -1.80
C LYS A 55 11.48 3.67 -1.94
N GLU A 56 12.63 4.30 -2.21
CA GLU A 56 12.71 5.77 -2.11
C GLU A 56 13.81 6.48 -2.89
N THR A 57 13.40 7.50 -3.65
CA THR A 57 13.67 8.95 -3.42
C THR A 57 12.60 9.74 -4.19
N LEU A 58 11.76 10.56 -3.55
CA LEU A 58 10.63 11.24 -4.24
C LEU A 58 11.09 12.29 -5.27
N ASN A 59 12.19 12.99 -4.99
CA ASN A 59 12.67 14.09 -5.83
C ASN A 59 13.64 13.62 -6.93
N ASP A 60 14.52 12.66 -6.62
CA ASP A 60 15.51 12.15 -7.59
C ASP A 60 15.00 10.94 -8.39
N ASP A 61 14.09 10.14 -7.82
CA ASP A 61 13.45 8.99 -8.47
C ASP A 61 11.93 9.00 -8.26
N PRO A 62 11.20 9.93 -8.91
CA PRO A 62 9.75 10.04 -8.76
C PRO A 62 8.99 8.78 -9.22
N TYR A 63 9.66 7.88 -9.94
CA TYR A 63 9.09 6.62 -10.42
C TYR A 63 9.41 5.44 -9.50
N GLU A 64 10.20 5.60 -8.45
CA GLU A 64 10.50 4.57 -7.44
C GLU A 64 11.15 3.29 -8.03
N HIS A 65 11.99 3.44 -9.05
CA HIS A 65 12.68 2.32 -9.70
C HIS A 65 13.84 1.75 -8.86
N HIS A 66 14.41 2.55 -7.96
CA HIS A 66 15.57 2.18 -7.16
C HIS A 66 15.22 2.05 -5.67
N ASP A 67 15.59 0.90 -5.10
CA ASP A 67 15.46 0.64 -3.67
C ASP A 67 16.74 1.08 -2.95
N LEU A 68 16.61 1.99 -1.98
CA LEU A 68 17.71 2.52 -1.16
C LEU A 68 17.65 2.05 0.30
N SER A 69 16.74 1.14 0.65
CA SER A 69 16.59 0.60 2.02
C SER A 69 17.90 0.08 2.62
N LEU A 70 18.65 -0.68 1.82
CA LEU A 70 19.91 -1.30 2.21
C LEU A 70 21.08 -0.30 2.24
N SER A 71 21.03 0.75 1.42
CA SER A 71 22.10 1.76 1.35
C SER A 71 21.96 2.85 2.42
N HIS A 72 20.73 3.16 2.85
CA HIS A 72 20.41 4.20 3.83
C HIS A 72 19.61 3.64 5.00
N SER A 73 20.10 2.54 5.60
CA SER A 73 19.39 1.82 6.67
C SER A 73 19.09 2.65 7.91
N ASN A 74 19.94 3.64 8.23
CA ASN A 74 19.72 4.57 9.33
C ASN A 74 18.46 5.44 9.13
N ILE A 75 18.20 5.88 7.89
CA ILE A 75 17.03 6.69 7.54
C ILE A 75 15.78 5.80 7.56
N ALA A 76 15.88 4.60 6.98
CA ALA A 76 14.79 3.62 7.03
C ALA A 76 14.36 3.30 8.48
N GLU A 77 15.32 3.12 9.39
CA GLU A 77 15.05 2.87 10.81
C GLU A 77 14.36 4.07 11.49
N GLU A 78 14.83 5.30 11.21
CA GLU A 78 14.22 6.51 11.76
C GLU A 78 12.75 6.64 11.31
N LEU A 79 12.48 6.44 10.03
CA LEU A 79 11.13 6.59 9.50
C LEU A 79 10.22 5.43 9.91
N SER A 80 10.75 4.21 10.07
CA SER A 80 10.04 3.08 10.65
C SER A 80 9.59 3.37 12.09
N LYS A 81 10.47 3.95 12.93
CA LYS A 81 10.09 4.42 14.28
C LYS A 81 8.97 5.46 14.23
N LYS A 82 9.03 6.38 13.27
CA LYS A 82 8.00 7.41 13.08
C LYS A 82 6.66 6.81 12.67
N ILE A 83 6.64 5.81 11.79
CA ILE A 83 5.43 5.03 11.47
C ILE A 83 4.87 4.37 12.73
N ALA A 84 5.72 3.71 13.52
CA ALA A 84 5.30 3.05 14.75
C ALA A 84 4.72 4.04 15.79
N GLU A 85 5.22 5.27 15.86
CA GLU A 85 4.66 6.33 16.69
C GLU A 85 3.27 6.78 16.22
N TYR A 86 3.06 6.90 14.90
CA TYR A 86 1.74 7.20 14.35
C TYR A 86 0.75 6.07 14.61
N HIS A 87 1.16 4.81 14.45
CA HIS A 87 0.32 3.65 14.75
C HIS A 87 -0.21 3.64 16.19
N LYS A 88 0.58 4.10 17.17
CA LYS A 88 0.13 4.20 18.58
C LYS A 88 -1.00 5.22 18.78
N GLN A 89 -1.13 6.19 17.89
CA GLN A 89 -2.13 7.26 17.96
C GLN A 89 -3.37 6.95 17.11
N MET A 90 -3.34 5.88 16.30
CA MET A 90 -4.44 5.54 15.43
C MET A 90 -5.64 5.01 16.21
N ILE A 91 -6.82 5.48 15.83
CA ILE A 91 -8.08 4.89 16.23
C ILE A 91 -8.28 3.62 15.39
N PRO A 92 -8.75 2.50 15.99
CA PRO A 92 -9.03 1.28 15.23
C PRO A 92 -9.92 1.54 14.02
N ALA A 93 -9.59 0.92 12.89
CA ALA A 93 -10.38 1.06 11.67
C ALA A 93 -11.80 0.53 11.89
N ASN A 94 -12.80 1.37 11.63
CA ASN A 94 -14.20 0.95 11.64
C ASN A 94 -14.58 0.33 10.29
N PHE A 95 -14.23 -0.95 10.12
CA PHE A 95 -14.55 -1.73 8.93
C PHE A 95 -15.62 -2.77 9.24
N ALA A 96 -16.87 -2.30 9.37
CA ALA A 96 -18.00 -3.15 9.68
C ALA A 96 -18.24 -4.20 8.58
N LYS A 97 -18.74 -5.38 8.97
CA LYS A 97 -19.13 -6.42 8.01
C LYS A 97 -20.35 -5.96 7.22
N ASN A 98 -20.44 -6.41 5.96
CA ASN A 98 -21.65 -6.24 5.17
C ASN A 98 -22.85 -6.83 5.91
N SER A 99 -23.93 -6.06 5.98
CA SER A 99 -25.21 -6.48 6.57
C SER A 99 -26.22 -6.78 5.47
N ALA A 100 -27.05 -7.80 5.68
CA ALA A 100 -28.20 -8.09 4.82
C ALA A 100 -29.25 -6.96 4.80
N ALA A 101 -29.22 -6.07 5.80
CA ALA A 101 -30.04 -4.86 5.84
C ALA A 101 -29.74 -3.90 4.66
N PHE A 102 -28.56 -4.03 4.04
CA PHE A 102 -28.17 -3.25 2.87
C PHE A 102 -28.64 -3.84 1.54
N ASN A 103 -29.34 -4.98 1.51
CA ASN A 103 -29.78 -5.59 0.25
C ASN A 103 -30.74 -4.66 -0.52
N PRO A 104 -30.36 -4.15 -1.72
CA PRO A 104 -31.20 -3.25 -2.51
C PRO A 104 -32.55 -3.86 -2.92
N GLU A 105 -32.67 -5.20 -2.95
CA GLU A 105 -33.93 -5.88 -3.22
C GLU A 105 -35.01 -5.52 -2.19
N HIS A 106 -34.63 -5.26 -0.95
CA HIS A 106 -35.56 -4.81 0.10
C HIS A 106 -36.05 -3.37 -0.12
N PHE A 107 -35.45 -2.64 -1.08
CA PHE A 107 -35.72 -1.24 -1.39
C PHE A 107 -36.00 -1.02 -2.88
N LYS A 108 -36.70 -1.98 -3.52
CA LYS A 108 -37.11 -1.90 -4.93
C LYS A 108 -35.92 -1.70 -5.90
N GLY A 109 -34.76 -2.23 -5.56
CA GLY A 109 -33.54 -2.15 -6.36
C GLY A 109 -32.70 -0.89 -6.14
N TYR A 110 -33.05 -0.04 -5.16
CA TYR A 110 -32.30 1.18 -4.86
C TYR A 110 -31.42 0.99 -3.62
N TRP A 111 -30.21 1.55 -3.65
CA TRP A 111 -29.45 1.76 -2.42
C TRP A 111 -30.18 2.78 -1.57
N SER A 112 -30.57 2.40 -0.36
CA SER A 112 -31.33 3.24 0.55
C SER A 112 -30.50 3.61 1.78
N PRO A 113 -30.82 4.73 2.44
CA PRO A 113 -30.26 5.05 3.75
C PRO A 113 -30.89 4.13 4.81
N GLY A 114 -30.37 2.91 4.92
CA GLY A 114 -30.68 1.93 5.97
C GLY A 114 -29.52 1.74 6.97
N CYS A 115 -28.60 2.69 7.00
CA CYS A 115 -27.28 2.57 7.62
C CYS A 115 -27.04 3.72 8.60
N CYS A 116 -27.63 3.65 9.79
CA CYS A 116 -27.17 4.40 10.97
C CYS A 116 -27.26 3.50 12.19
#